data_AF-A0A1I1YRG9-F1
#
_entry.id   AF-A0A1I1YRG9-F1
#
_cell.length_a   1.000
_cell.length_b   1.000
_cell.length_c   1.000
_cell.angle_alpha   90.00
_cell.angle_beta   90.00
_cell.angle_gamma   90.00
#
_symmetry.space_group_name_H-M   'P 1'
#
loop_
_entity.id
_entity.type
_entity.pdbx_description
1 polymer ?
#
loop_
_entity_poly.entity_id
_entity_poly.type
_entity_poly.pdbx_seq_one_letter_code
_entity_poly.pdbx_strand_id
1 'polypeptide(L)'
;MLMATTPGADDTPYPHSYERPPLSEGASWGHAPAHHAGGYVHPGRAVLMLPGRPWPDSPERCTNDDPLANEWYGSHTEGEATVLACRRCGLDVT
;
A
#
# COMPACT_ATOMS: atom_id res chain seq x y z
N MET A 1 25.55 29.77 -20.02
CA MET A 1 24.26 29.69 -19.30
C MET A 1 23.65 28.34 -19.62
N LEU A 2 23.77 27.38 -18.69
CA LEU A 2 23.17 26.05 -18.85
C LEU A 2 21.77 26.11 -18.22
N MET A 3 20.75 26.00 -19.07
CA MET A 3 19.36 25.88 -18.65
C MET A 3 19.18 24.50 -17.99
N ALA A 4 18.88 24.48 -16.69
CA ALA A 4 18.46 23.28 -15.99
C ALA A 4 17.04 22.94 -16.46
N THR A 5 16.89 21.94 -17.31
CA THR A 5 15.59 21.34 -17.60
C THR A 5 15.18 20.52 -16.40
N THR A 6 14.19 21.01 -15.66
CA THR A 6 13.41 20.24 -14.68
C THR A 6 12.98 18.93 -15.35
N PRO A 7 13.26 17.73 -14.79
CA PRO A 7 12.68 16.52 -15.33
C PRO A 7 11.17 16.67 -15.19
N GLY A 8 10.47 16.63 -16.33
CA GLY A 8 9.02 16.71 -16.38
C GLY A 8 8.42 15.67 -15.44
N ALA A 9 7.42 16.10 -14.67
CA ALA A 9 6.40 15.20 -14.19
C ALA A 9 5.76 14.61 -15.46
N ASP A 10 6.26 13.46 -15.89
CA ASP A 10 5.68 12.70 -16.98
C ASP A 10 4.31 12.24 -16.46
N ASP A 11 3.25 12.87 -16.98
CA ASP A 11 1.84 12.52 -16.73
C ASP A 11 1.48 11.17 -17.38
N THR A 12 2.48 10.33 -17.69
CA THR A 12 2.25 8.93 -18.02
C THR A 12 1.70 8.26 -16.75
N PRO A 13 0.49 7.69 -16.79
CA PRO A 13 0.05 6.82 -15.71
C PRO A 13 1.10 5.72 -15.58
N TYR A 14 1.79 5.66 -14.44
CA TYR A 14 2.76 4.62 -14.12
C TYR A 14 2.14 3.26 -14.52
N PRO A 15 2.65 2.58 -15.56
CA PRO A 15 2.02 1.39 -16.13
C PRO A 15 2.33 0.14 -15.31
N HIS A 16 2.64 0.30 -14.02
CA HIS A 16 2.64 -0.80 -13.08
C HIS A 16 1.20 -1.02 -12.65
N SER A 17 0.39 -1.60 -13.54
CA SER A 17 -0.69 -2.46 -13.08
C SER A 17 -0.03 -3.62 -12.33
N TYR A 18 0.38 -3.38 -11.09
CA TYR A 18 0.79 -4.42 -10.18
C TYR A 18 -0.44 -5.30 -10.02
N GLU A 19 -0.43 -6.45 -10.69
CA GLU A 19 -1.48 -7.44 -10.49
C GLU A 19 -1.47 -7.79 -9.02
N ARG A 20 -2.52 -7.35 -8.31
CA ARG A 20 -2.59 -7.54 -6.87
C ARG A 20 -2.61 -9.03 -6.59
N PRO A 21 -1.84 -9.49 -5.60
CA PRO A 21 -1.80 -10.90 -5.28
C PRO A 21 -3.19 -11.39 -4.86
N PRO A 22 -3.50 -12.67 -5.11
CA PRO A 22 -4.73 -13.27 -4.63
C PRO A 22 -4.80 -13.15 -3.10
N LEU A 23 -5.97 -12.76 -2.61
CA LEU A 23 -6.23 -12.64 -1.18
C LEU A 23 -6.85 -13.93 -0.62
N SER A 24 -6.77 -14.10 0.69
CA SER A 24 -7.55 -15.12 1.39
C SER A 24 -9.06 -14.92 1.21
N GLU A 25 -9.83 -15.98 1.42
CA GLU A 25 -11.30 -15.91 1.32
C GLU A 25 -11.87 -14.81 2.23
N GLY A 26 -12.73 -13.96 1.67
CA GLY A 26 -13.37 -12.84 2.38
C GLY A 26 -12.51 -11.59 2.55
N ALA A 27 -11.23 -11.62 2.14
CA ALA A 27 -10.39 -10.44 2.11
C ALA A 27 -10.58 -9.64 0.80
N SER A 28 -10.33 -8.34 0.85
CA SER A 28 -10.54 -7.44 -0.28
C SER A 28 -9.56 -6.27 -0.29
N TRP A 29 -9.51 -5.55 -1.40
CA TRP A 29 -8.69 -4.35 -1.57
C TRP A 29 -9.54 -3.10 -1.52
N GLY A 30 -9.18 -2.19 -0.62
CA GLY A 30 -9.72 -0.85 -0.50
C GLY A 30 -8.85 0.19 -1.21
N HIS A 31 -9.41 1.38 -1.40
CA HIS A 31 -8.70 2.52 -1.96
C HIS A 31 -7.63 3.03 -0.98
N ALA A 32 -6.42 3.31 -1.47
CA ALA A 32 -5.37 3.95 -0.66
C ALA A 32 -5.52 5.47 -0.64
N PRO A 33 -5.22 6.14 0.48
CA PRO A 33 -5.22 7.60 0.55
C PRO A 33 -4.07 8.20 -0.25
N ALA A 34 -4.05 9.53 -0.36
CA ALA A 34 -2.86 10.25 -0.86
C ALA A 34 -1.68 10.23 0.12
N HIS A 35 -1.93 10.06 1.42
CA HIS A 35 -0.90 10.13 2.47
C HIS A 35 -1.03 9.03 3.52
N HIS A 36 0.12 8.59 4.04
CA HIS A 36 0.26 7.64 5.12
C HIS A 36 1.40 8.09 6.04
N ALA A 37 1.12 8.24 7.34
CA ALA A 37 2.09 8.70 8.33
C ALA A 37 2.82 10.01 7.94
N GLY A 38 2.10 10.92 7.27
CA GLY A 38 2.64 12.19 6.79
C GLY A 38 3.45 12.10 5.49
N GLY A 39 3.71 10.90 4.96
CA GLY A 39 4.37 10.66 3.68
C GLY A 39 3.38 10.46 2.54
N TYR A 40 3.79 10.77 1.30
CA TYR A 40 3.00 10.50 0.09
C TYR A 40 2.94 8.99 -0.19
N VAL A 41 1.73 8.51 -0.51
CA VAL A 41 1.53 7.12 -0.93
C VAL A 41 1.70 7.02 -2.43
N HIS A 42 2.56 6.11 -2.88
CA HIS A 42 2.78 5.88 -4.30
C HIS A 42 1.47 5.46 -4.99
N PRO A 43 1.15 5.96 -6.20
CA PRO A 43 -0.02 5.52 -6.96
C PRO A 43 -0.03 4.00 -7.16
N GLY A 44 -1.23 3.41 -7.18
CA GLY A 44 -1.43 1.97 -7.35
C GLY A 44 -1.48 1.16 -6.05
N ARG A 45 -1.08 1.75 -4.91
CA ARG A 45 -1.25 1.12 -3.59
C ARG A 45 -2.71 0.94 -3.22
N ALA A 46 -2.95 -0.01 -2.33
CA ALA A 46 -4.27 -0.34 -1.83
C ALA A 46 -4.23 -0.60 -0.32
N VAL A 47 -5.40 -0.56 0.29
CA VAL A 47 -5.57 -0.96 1.69
C VAL A 47 -6.05 -2.39 1.71
N LEU A 48 -5.29 -3.30 2.30
CA LEU A 48 -5.75 -4.65 2.54
C LEU A 48 -6.92 -4.61 3.52
N MET A 49 -8.00 -5.34 3.29
CA MET A 49 -9.11 -5.49 4.23
C MET A 49 -9.30 -6.97 4.53
N LEU A 50 -9.18 -7.37 5.80
CA LEU A 50 -9.25 -8.77 6.23
C LEU A 50 -10.54 -9.03 7.03
N PRO A 51 -11.21 -10.17 6.81
CA PRO A 51 -12.38 -10.53 7.60
C PRO A 51 -12.00 -10.76 9.06
N GLY A 52 -12.78 -10.19 9.98
CA GLY A 52 -12.56 -10.34 11.43
C GLY A 52 -11.34 -9.60 12.00
N ARG A 53 -10.59 -8.86 11.18
CA ARG A 53 -9.44 -8.06 11.63
C ARG A 53 -9.58 -6.60 11.16
N PRO A 54 -10.33 -5.77 11.90
CA PRO A 54 -10.38 -4.34 11.60
C PRO A 54 -9.01 -3.71 11.91
N TRP A 55 -8.58 -2.80 11.04
CA TRP A 55 -7.42 -1.97 11.33
C TRP A 55 -7.78 -0.90 12.35
N PRO A 56 -6.93 -0.64 13.35
CA PRO A 56 -7.22 0.35 14.38
C PRO A 56 -7.31 1.78 13.85
N ASP A 57 -6.64 2.09 12.74
CA ASP A 57 -6.61 3.42 12.14
C ASP A 57 -7.07 3.41 10.68
N SER A 58 -7.54 4.57 10.20
CA SER A 58 -7.59 4.83 8.75
C SER A 58 -6.20 5.23 8.25
N PRO A 59 -5.84 4.92 6.99
CA PRO A 59 -4.56 5.30 6.41
C PRO A 59 -4.22 6.80 6.51
N GLU A 60 -5.19 7.69 6.34
CA GLU A 60 -5.03 9.16 6.43
C GLU A 60 -4.69 9.61 7.86
N ARG A 61 -5.11 8.84 8.86
CA ARG A 61 -4.89 9.10 10.28
C ARG A 61 -3.86 8.15 10.89
N CYS A 62 -3.22 7.33 10.08
CA CYS A 62 -2.25 6.36 10.54
C CYS A 62 -1.10 7.08 11.22
N THR A 63 -0.92 6.83 12.51
CA THR A 63 0.20 7.37 13.29
C THR A 63 1.39 6.42 13.29
N ASN A 64 1.40 5.40 12.40
CA ASN A 64 2.52 4.48 12.29
C ASN A 64 3.70 5.14 11.58
N ASP A 65 4.55 5.80 12.34
CA ASP A 65 5.80 6.40 11.87
C ASP A 65 6.94 5.38 11.77
N ASP A 66 6.77 4.18 12.34
CA ASP A 66 7.73 3.09 12.23
C ASP A 66 7.55 2.29 10.92
N PRO A 67 8.47 2.41 9.95
CA PRO A 67 8.42 1.68 8.69
C PRO A 67 8.69 0.18 8.85
N LEU A 68 9.05 -0.31 10.05
CA LEU A 68 9.25 -1.73 10.34
C LEU A 68 8.05 -2.38 11.04
N ALA A 69 7.06 -1.60 11.47
CA ALA A 69 5.85 -2.08 12.14
C ALA A 69 4.79 -2.64 11.15
N ASN A 70 5.23 -3.46 10.20
CA ASN A 70 4.41 -4.07 9.16
C ASN A 70 4.28 -5.57 9.36
N GLU A 71 3.27 -6.20 8.75
CA GLU A 71 2.99 -7.63 8.86
C GLU A 71 2.77 -8.20 7.45
N TRP A 72 3.34 -9.38 7.20
CA TRP A 72 3.21 -10.08 5.92
C TRP A 72 1.93 -10.91 5.89
N TYR A 73 1.18 -10.81 4.79
CA TYR A 73 -0.05 -11.54 4.50
C TYR A 73 0.06 -12.21 3.13
N GLY A 74 -0.56 -13.38 2.96
CA GLY A 74 -0.66 -14.06 1.68
C GLY A 74 -1.75 -15.12 1.67
N SER A 75 -2.15 -15.56 0.47
CA SER A 75 -3.04 -16.71 0.33
C SER A 75 -2.26 -17.99 0.61
N HIS A 76 -2.87 -18.91 1.36
CA HIS A 76 -2.29 -20.20 1.76
C HIS A 76 -1.96 -21.16 0.60
N THR A 77 -2.12 -20.73 -0.66
CA THR A 77 -2.05 -21.60 -1.82
C THR A 77 -0.62 -21.99 -2.21
N GLU A 78 0.41 -21.19 -1.89
CA GLU A 78 1.81 -21.51 -2.25
C GLU A 78 2.85 -21.14 -1.18
N GLY A 79 2.44 -20.87 0.07
CA GLY A 79 3.39 -20.64 1.17
C GLY A 79 4.18 -19.31 1.11
N GLU A 80 3.89 -18.43 0.16
CA GLU A 80 4.52 -17.11 0.07
C GLU A 80 3.57 -16.01 0.53
N ALA A 81 3.92 -15.33 1.62
CA ALA A 81 3.26 -14.10 2.01
C ALA A 81 3.66 -13.00 1.03
N THR A 82 2.70 -12.51 0.24
CA THR A 82 2.96 -11.63 -0.91
C THR A 82 2.71 -10.15 -0.62
N VAL A 83 2.05 -9.82 0.50
CA VAL A 83 1.68 -8.46 0.87
C VAL A 83 2.27 -8.10 2.22
N LEU A 84 3.14 -7.12 2.27
CA LEU A 84 3.54 -6.43 3.49
C LEU A 84 2.55 -5.30 3.73
N ALA A 85 1.74 -5.39 4.79
CA ALA A 85 0.78 -4.34 5.13
C ALA A 85 1.11 -3.67 6.46
N CYS A 86 0.84 -2.37 6.55
CA CYS A 86 0.92 -1.64 7.80
C CYS A 86 -0.06 -2.23 8.82
N ARG A 87 0.42 -2.59 10.01
CA ARG A 87 -0.40 -3.23 11.05
C ARG A 87 -1.52 -2.34 11.60
N ARG A 88 -1.41 -1.02 11.39
CA ARG A 88 -2.36 -0.04 11.93
C ARG A 88 -3.46 0.35 10.97
N CYS A 89 -3.18 0.40 9.67
CA CYS A 89 -4.14 0.90 8.69
C CYS A 89 -4.35 -0.03 7.48
N GLY A 90 -3.62 -1.14 7.40
CA GLY A 90 -3.73 -2.10 6.31
C GLY A 90 -3.14 -1.65 4.98
N LEU A 91 -2.49 -0.48 4.90
CA LEU A 91 -1.87 -0.01 3.67
C LEU A 91 -0.82 -1.01 3.19
N ASP A 92 -0.90 -1.42 1.93
CA ASP A 92 0.15 -2.14 1.23
C ASP A 92 1.41 -1.27 1.12
N VAL A 93 2.49 -1.78 1.69
CA VAL A 93 3.82 -1.14 1.71
C VAL A 93 4.90 -2.08 1.14
N THR A 94 4.49 -3.06 0.33
CA THR A 94 5.41 -3.96 -0.40
C THR A 94 6.42 -3.25 -1.28
#